data_AF-D8LF60-F1
#
_entry.id   AF-D8LF60-F1
#
_cell.length_a   1.000
_cell.length_b   1.000
_cell.length_c   1.000
_cell.angle_alpha   90.00
_cell.angle_beta   90.00
_cell.angle_gamma   90.00
#
_symmetry.space_group_name_H-M   'P 1'
#
loop_
_entity.id
_entity.type
_entity.pdbx_description
1 polymer ?
#
loop_
_entity_poly.entity_id
_entity_poly.type
_entity_poly.pdbx_seq_one_letter_code
_entity_poly.pdbx_strand_id
1 'polypeptide(L)'
;MALLLDFFLAGIQLTLGGTMYSRTLPEYDESFQLDCLLKEPVVNSPDDCLGYIRSDRYAGMMLVWRSYVYLSLDYTKYYQRLVTIEQDGVCCGFGPPTRCTGDARDFPSYFSENQVGFGTDRRYVCGAEIGGCKYDYPMGQCMDIDVDVLEGARGCAFELEMHMTNKVIVHAFFIMGLSALMFASMLSGCCMFWKRAYDDSMPDHVDSHVPWDPFKNKDLLGENKGTKSKRAGREGGPAATLDPLGVLIMGKMPGVNEGKIIPM
;
A
#
# COMPACT_ATOMS: atom_id res chain seq x y z
N MET A 1 -17.92 25.56 6.53
CA MET A 1 -18.12 24.24 7.15
C MET A 1 -17.66 23.09 6.26
N ALA A 2 -18.05 23.02 4.97
CA ALA A 2 -17.62 21.94 4.06
C ALA A 2 -16.09 21.71 4.01
N LEU A 3 -15.29 22.77 3.80
CA LEU A 3 -13.82 22.66 3.73
C LEU A 3 -13.16 22.11 5.00
N LEU A 4 -13.74 22.39 6.19
CA LEU A 4 -13.20 21.87 7.45
C LEU A 4 -13.47 20.38 7.60
N LEU A 5 -14.65 19.92 7.16
CA LEU A 5 -14.99 18.49 7.16
C LEU A 5 -14.09 17.73 6.18
N ASP A 6 -13.85 18.27 4.98
CA ASP A 6 -12.98 17.66 3.97
C ASP A 6 -11.53 17.54 4.48
N PHE A 7 -11.02 18.58 5.15
CA PHE A 7 -9.70 18.55 5.77
C PHE A 7 -9.60 17.49 6.86
N PHE A 8 -10.62 17.37 7.70
CA PHE A 8 -10.67 16.36 8.75
C PHE A 8 -10.72 14.93 8.18
N LEU A 9 -11.55 14.70 7.16
CA LEU A 9 -11.65 13.40 6.49
C LEU A 9 -10.34 13.02 5.79
N ALA A 10 -9.72 13.96 5.06
CA ALA A 10 -8.43 13.74 4.43
C ALA A 10 -7.33 13.44 5.47
N GLY A 11 -7.34 14.13 6.61
CA GLY A 11 -6.44 13.86 7.74
C GLY A 11 -6.62 12.45 8.30
N ILE A 12 -7.86 12.00 8.54
CA ILE A 12 -8.13 10.62 8.98
C ILE A 12 -7.64 9.61 7.96
N GLN A 13 -7.94 9.80 6.68
CA GLN A 13 -7.49 8.88 5.63
C GLN A 13 -5.96 8.81 5.55
N LEU A 14 -5.27 9.95 5.64
CA LEU A 14 -3.83 9.99 5.61
C LEU A 14 -3.21 9.26 6.80
N THR A 15 -3.76 9.44 8.01
CA THR A 15 -3.29 8.73 9.22
C THR A 15 -3.56 7.23 9.15
N LEU A 16 -4.74 6.80 8.69
CA LEU A 16 -5.06 5.38 8.48
C LEU A 16 -4.18 4.74 7.39
N GLY A 17 -4.00 5.40 6.25
CA GLY A 17 -3.12 4.93 5.18
C GLY A 17 -1.66 4.86 5.64
N GLY A 18 -1.18 5.87 6.35
CA GLY A 18 0.18 5.92 6.88
C GLY A 18 0.45 4.86 7.96
N THR A 19 -0.51 4.62 8.86
CA THR A 19 -0.38 3.55 9.87
C THR A 19 -0.45 2.15 9.24
N MET A 20 -1.25 1.94 8.20
CA MET A 20 -1.24 0.68 7.45
C MET A 20 0.11 0.49 6.73
N TYR A 21 0.61 1.55 6.09
CA TYR A 21 1.90 1.50 5.40
C TYR A 21 3.07 1.25 6.36
N SER A 22 3.12 1.90 7.52
CA SER A 22 4.22 1.69 8.47
C SER A 22 4.28 0.24 9.00
N ARG A 23 3.15 -0.46 9.07
CA ARG A 23 3.10 -1.89 9.43
C ARG A 23 3.62 -2.82 8.34
N THR A 24 3.70 -2.35 7.09
CA THR A 24 4.28 -3.13 5.98
C THR A 24 5.80 -3.05 5.91
N LEU A 25 6.44 -2.10 6.60
CA LEU A 25 7.90 -1.98 6.61
C LEU A 25 8.50 -3.14 7.40
N PRO A 26 9.45 -3.91 6.83
CA PRO A 26 10.10 -5.01 7.54
C PRO A 26 10.95 -4.48 8.71
N GLU A 27 10.98 -5.23 9.81
CA GLU A 27 11.80 -4.88 10.99
C GLU A 27 13.27 -5.28 10.80
N TYR A 28 13.50 -6.33 10.01
CA TYR A 28 14.82 -6.89 9.71
C TYR A 28 15.04 -6.92 8.19
N ASP A 29 16.29 -6.83 7.76
CA ASP A 29 16.62 -6.95 6.34
C ASP A 29 16.24 -8.32 5.77
N GLU A 30 15.84 -8.36 4.51
CA GLU A 30 15.41 -9.59 3.81
C GLU A 30 16.47 -10.70 3.91
N SER A 31 17.73 -10.39 3.64
CA SER A 31 18.82 -11.38 3.71
C SER A 31 19.01 -11.95 5.11
N PHE A 32 18.83 -11.13 6.15
CA PHE A 32 18.89 -11.57 7.54
C PHE A 32 17.73 -12.50 7.89
N GLN A 33 16.50 -12.14 7.50
CA GLN A 33 15.32 -12.98 7.72
C GLN A 33 15.46 -14.33 7.03
N LEU A 34 15.89 -14.34 5.77
CA LEU A 34 16.05 -15.57 4.99
C LEU A 34 17.13 -16.49 5.56
N ASP A 35 18.27 -15.94 5.98
CA ASP A 35 19.36 -16.71 6.59
C ASP A 35 18.92 -17.34 7.93
N CYS A 36 18.16 -16.61 8.74
CA CYS A 36 17.64 -17.10 10.02
C CYS A 36 16.51 -18.13 9.89
N LEU A 37 15.92 -18.29 8.71
CA LEU A 37 14.91 -19.31 8.42
C LEU A 37 15.50 -20.61 7.89
N LEU A 38 16.81 -20.66 7.60
CA LEU A 38 17.50 -21.89 7.22
C LEU A 38 17.59 -22.86 8.40
N LYS A 39 17.77 -24.15 8.09
CA LYS A 39 18.12 -25.18 9.08
C LYS A 39 19.37 -24.79 9.88
N GLU A 40 20.40 -24.35 9.16
CA GLU A 40 21.66 -23.88 9.70
C GLU A 40 21.96 -22.53 9.02
N PRO A 41 21.89 -21.41 9.76
CA PRO A 41 22.26 -20.10 9.23
C PRO A 41 23.70 -20.10 8.69
N VAL A 42 23.91 -19.47 7.53
CA VAL A 42 25.21 -19.44 6.84
C VAL A 42 25.99 -18.19 7.23
N VAL A 43 25.31 -17.07 7.39
CA VAL A 43 25.94 -15.76 7.62
C VAL A 43 25.87 -15.35 9.08
N ASN A 44 24.70 -15.50 9.70
CA ASN A 44 24.44 -15.06 11.07
C ASN A 44 24.60 -16.21 12.05
N SER A 45 24.94 -15.92 13.31
CA SER A 45 24.94 -16.98 14.31
C SER A 45 23.50 -17.34 14.70
N PRO A 46 23.23 -18.59 15.15
CA PRO A 46 21.91 -18.95 15.67
C PRO A 46 21.42 -18.03 16.79
N ASP A 47 22.36 -17.48 17.60
CA ASP A 47 22.04 -16.55 18.67
C ASP A 47 21.61 -15.17 18.15
N ASP A 48 22.18 -14.69 17.04
CA ASP A 48 21.75 -13.45 16.39
C ASP A 48 20.33 -13.58 15.84
N CYS A 49 20.00 -14.76 15.30
CA CYS A 49 18.68 -15.07 14.78
C CYS A 49 17.58 -15.14 15.85
N LEU A 50 17.95 -15.31 17.13
CA LEU A 50 16.98 -15.26 18.22
C LEU A 50 16.28 -13.91 18.30
N GLY A 51 16.91 -12.80 17.91
CA GLY A 51 16.27 -11.49 17.87
C GLY A 51 15.05 -11.48 16.95
N TYR A 52 15.23 -11.98 15.72
CA TYR A 52 14.16 -12.09 14.74
C TYR A 52 13.09 -13.12 15.13
N ILE A 53 13.49 -14.34 15.50
CA ILE A 53 12.54 -15.42 15.86
C ILE A 53 11.71 -15.05 17.10
N ARG A 54 12.29 -14.28 18.03
CA ARG A 54 11.60 -13.82 19.25
C ARG A 54 10.85 -12.51 19.07
N SER A 55 10.91 -11.88 17.90
CA SER A 55 10.22 -10.64 17.62
C SER A 55 8.71 -10.81 17.69
N ASP A 56 8.01 -9.74 18.07
CA ASP A 56 6.56 -9.77 18.12
C ASP A 56 5.94 -9.83 16.71
N ARG A 57 6.66 -9.35 15.69
CA ARG A 57 6.28 -9.46 14.28
C ARG A 57 6.26 -10.92 13.84
N TYR A 58 7.34 -11.67 14.10
CA TYR A 58 7.43 -13.09 13.79
C TYR A 58 6.34 -13.88 14.52
N ALA A 59 6.14 -13.61 15.83
CA ALA A 59 5.08 -14.24 16.61
C ALA A 59 3.67 -13.96 16.05
N GLY A 60 3.42 -12.73 15.58
CA GLY A 60 2.18 -12.37 14.91
C GLY A 60 1.96 -13.12 13.60
N MET A 61 3.00 -13.23 12.76
CA MET A 61 2.95 -14.01 11.53
C MET A 61 2.74 -15.50 11.80
N MET A 62 3.31 -16.03 12.88
CA MET A 62 3.09 -17.42 13.29
C MET A 62 1.61 -17.67 13.62
N LEU A 63 0.94 -16.73 14.29
CA LEU A 63 -0.49 -16.83 14.58
C LEU A 63 -1.32 -16.84 13.29
N VAL A 64 -0.97 -15.98 12.32
CA VAL A 64 -1.60 -15.96 11.00
C VAL A 64 -1.41 -17.31 10.29
N TRP A 65 -0.18 -17.84 10.25
CA TRP A 65 0.10 -19.14 9.65
C TRP A 65 -0.75 -20.24 10.26
N ARG A 66 -0.77 -20.33 11.60
CA ARG A 66 -1.58 -21.31 12.33
C ARG A 66 -3.06 -21.18 12.02
N SER A 67 -3.57 -19.95 11.90
CA SER A 67 -4.97 -19.74 11.50
C SER A 67 -5.26 -20.26 10.09
N TYR A 68 -4.32 -20.08 9.15
CA TYR A 68 -4.45 -20.60 7.78
C TYR A 68 -4.44 -22.12 7.78
N VAL A 69 -3.52 -22.73 8.52
CA VAL A 69 -3.43 -24.19 8.69
C VAL A 69 -4.73 -24.73 9.25
N TYR A 70 -5.26 -24.10 10.30
CA TYR A 70 -6.52 -24.51 10.91
C TYR A 70 -7.67 -24.46 9.92
N LEU A 71 -7.85 -23.31 9.27
CA LEU A 71 -8.91 -23.11 8.30
C LEU A 71 -8.73 -24.02 7.08
N SER A 72 -7.52 -24.46 6.77
CA SER A 72 -7.25 -25.41 5.68
C SER A 72 -7.86 -26.79 5.92
N LEU A 73 -8.10 -27.18 7.18
CA LEU A 73 -8.74 -28.46 7.52
C LEU A 73 -10.19 -28.52 7.04
N ASP A 74 -10.91 -27.41 7.11
CA ASP A 74 -12.32 -27.32 6.73
C ASP A 74 -12.52 -26.69 5.35
N TYR A 75 -11.57 -25.85 4.90
CA TYR A 75 -11.71 -25.02 3.70
C TYR A 75 -10.50 -25.15 2.76
N THR A 76 -10.72 -25.83 1.62
CA THR A 76 -9.70 -26.07 0.59
C THR A 76 -9.02 -24.80 0.06
N LYS A 77 -9.69 -23.65 0.10
CA LYS A 77 -9.11 -22.36 -0.33
C LYS A 77 -7.88 -21.96 0.50
N TYR A 78 -7.89 -22.22 1.81
CA TYR A 78 -6.74 -21.91 2.67
C TYR A 78 -5.62 -22.92 2.48
N TYR A 79 -5.97 -24.19 2.25
CA TYR A 79 -4.99 -25.22 1.87
C TYR A 79 -4.24 -24.82 0.59
N GLN A 80 -4.96 -24.50 -0.49
CA GLN A 80 -4.35 -24.06 -1.74
C GLN A 80 -3.47 -22.83 -1.55
N ARG A 81 -3.88 -21.90 -0.69
CA ARG A 81 -3.09 -20.69 -0.43
C ARG A 81 -1.79 -21.00 0.31
N LEU A 82 -1.80 -21.91 1.29
CA LEU A 82 -0.57 -22.35 1.96
C LEU A 82 0.37 -23.05 0.97
N VAL A 83 -0.17 -23.95 0.15
CA VAL A 83 0.62 -24.63 -0.90
C VAL A 83 1.23 -23.63 -1.88
N THR A 84 0.49 -22.59 -2.30
CA THR A 84 1.05 -21.53 -3.14
C THR A 84 2.19 -20.79 -2.44
N ILE A 85 2.05 -20.45 -1.16
CA ILE A 85 3.12 -19.76 -0.41
C ILE A 85 4.37 -20.64 -0.32
N GLU A 86 4.22 -21.94 -0.02
CA GLU A 86 5.33 -22.89 0.05
C GLU A 86 6.02 -23.10 -1.32
N GLN A 87 5.23 -23.18 -2.39
CA GLN A 87 5.74 -23.35 -3.76
C GLN A 87 6.45 -22.11 -4.29
N ASP A 88 5.84 -20.93 -4.14
CA ASP A 88 6.41 -19.66 -4.60
C ASP A 88 7.72 -19.35 -3.86
N GLY A 89 7.75 -19.68 -2.56
CA GLY A 89 8.85 -19.39 -1.66
C GLY A 89 9.95 -20.44 -1.57
N VAL A 90 9.75 -21.61 -2.18
CA VAL A 90 10.62 -22.80 -2.02
C VAL A 90 10.97 -23.01 -0.54
N CYS A 91 9.92 -23.11 0.29
CA CYS A 91 10.02 -23.19 1.74
C CYS A 91 9.03 -24.23 2.28
N CYS A 92 9.28 -24.72 3.50
CA CYS A 92 8.45 -25.75 4.11
C CYS A 92 8.12 -25.41 5.56
N GLY A 93 6.83 -25.34 5.88
CA GLY A 93 6.36 -24.96 7.21
C GLY A 93 6.68 -23.50 7.56
N PHE A 94 6.32 -23.06 8.77
CA PHE A 94 6.47 -21.65 9.13
C PHE A 94 7.90 -21.25 9.51
N GLY A 95 8.48 -21.92 10.52
CA GLY A 95 9.79 -21.59 11.07
C GLY A 95 10.93 -22.39 10.45
N PRO A 96 12.17 -22.15 10.90
CA PRO A 96 13.31 -22.96 10.48
C PRO A 96 13.07 -24.43 10.86
N PRO A 97 13.55 -25.41 10.07
CA PRO A 97 13.33 -26.84 10.29
C PRO A 97 14.19 -27.40 11.44
N THR A 98 14.07 -26.81 12.62
CA THR A 98 14.83 -27.09 13.84
C THR A 98 13.86 -27.38 15.00
N ARG A 99 14.34 -27.96 16.11
CA ARG A 99 13.51 -28.44 17.23
C ARG A 99 12.87 -27.31 18.00
N CYS A 100 11.55 -27.36 18.16
CA CYS A 100 10.84 -26.41 19.02
C CYS A 100 11.20 -26.59 20.50
N THR A 101 11.54 -25.46 21.12
CA THR A 101 11.50 -25.26 22.57
C THR A 101 10.27 -24.43 22.93
N GLY A 102 9.61 -24.78 24.04
CA GLY A 102 8.49 -23.99 24.53
C GLY A 102 8.98 -22.63 25.04
N ASP A 103 8.32 -21.55 24.64
CA ASP A 103 8.57 -20.21 25.15
C ASP A 103 7.46 -19.82 26.12
N ALA A 104 7.85 -19.55 27.36
CA ALA A 104 6.94 -19.23 28.46
C ALA A 104 6.42 -17.78 28.41
N ARG A 105 6.86 -16.97 27.45
CA ARG A 105 6.36 -15.59 27.28
C ARG A 105 4.95 -15.59 26.68
N ASP A 106 4.06 -14.81 27.26
CA ASP A 106 2.70 -14.61 26.75
C ASP A 106 2.72 -13.88 25.41
N PHE A 107 1.73 -14.11 24.54
CA PHE A 107 1.55 -13.28 23.36
C PHE A 107 1.25 -11.82 23.77
N PRO A 108 1.66 -10.83 22.97
CA PRO A 108 1.35 -9.44 23.30
C PRO A 108 -0.16 -9.24 23.38
N SER A 109 -0.62 -8.41 24.33
CA SER A 109 -2.04 -8.23 24.65
C SER A 109 -2.93 -7.72 23.51
N TYR A 110 -2.33 -7.26 22.41
CA TYR A 110 -3.05 -6.81 21.23
C TYR A 110 -3.45 -7.96 20.29
N PHE A 111 -2.99 -9.19 20.51
CA PHE A 111 -3.53 -10.37 19.86
C PHE A 111 -4.69 -10.92 20.69
N SER A 112 -5.87 -11.06 20.09
CA SER A 112 -7.01 -11.62 20.80
C SER A 112 -6.85 -13.13 20.94
N GLU A 113 -6.76 -13.60 22.17
CA GLU A 113 -6.60 -15.00 22.54
C GLU A 113 -7.71 -15.89 21.96
N ASN A 114 -8.93 -15.34 21.82
CA ASN A 114 -10.11 -16.08 21.36
C ASN A 114 -10.18 -16.32 19.83
N GLN A 115 -9.28 -15.75 19.03
CA GLN A 115 -9.38 -15.83 17.56
C GLN A 115 -8.69 -17.05 16.96
N VAL A 116 -7.78 -17.70 17.69
CA VAL A 116 -7.05 -18.86 17.20
C VAL A 116 -7.47 -20.02 18.08
N GLY A 117 -8.33 -20.91 17.58
CA GLY A 117 -8.92 -22.04 18.33
C GLY A 117 -7.92 -23.11 18.83
N PHE A 118 -6.64 -22.76 18.96
CA PHE A 118 -5.60 -23.56 19.56
C PHE A 118 -5.35 -23.02 20.96
N GLY A 119 -5.15 -23.89 21.95
CA GLY A 119 -4.67 -23.50 23.27
C GLY A 119 -3.50 -22.53 23.13
N THR A 120 -3.77 -21.26 23.43
CA THR A 120 -2.89 -20.10 23.26
C THR A 120 -1.80 -20.06 24.32
N ASP A 121 -1.80 -21.02 25.23
CA ASP A 121 -1.10 -20.96 26.50
C ASP A 121 0.40 -20.74 26.38
N ARG A 122 1.06 -21.00 25.22
CA ARG A 122 2.52 -20.79 25.06
C ARG A 122 2.94 -20.41 23.63
N ARG A 123 3.88 -19.47 23.55
CA ARG A 123 4.72 -19.25 22.36
C ARG A 123 5.63 -20.48 22.17
N TYR A 124 6.12 -20.69 20.96
CA TYR A 124 7.13 -21.70 20.66
C TYR A 124 8.29 -21.03 19.93
N VAL A 125 9.51 -21.38 20.31
CA VAL A 125 10.73 -20.90 19.67
C VAL A 125 11.46 -22.12 19.12
N CYS A 126 11.69 -22.14 17.82
CA CYS A 126 12.56 -23.14 17.19
C CYS A 126 13.99 -22.95 17.75
N GLY A 127 14.60 -24.02 18.23
CA GLY A 127 15.94 -24.07 18.81
C GLY A 127 16.87 -24.95 17.98
N ALA A 128 18.18 -24.77 18.14
CA ALA A 128 19.24 -25.25 17.23
C ALA A 128 19.44 -26.78 17.08
N GLU A 129 18.58 -27.63 17.65
CA GLU A 129 18.69 -29.08 17.50
C GLU A 129 17.91 -29.59 16.27
N ILE A 130 18.38 -30.66 15.62
CA ILE A 130 17.79 -31.20 14.38
C ILE A 130 16.46 -31.92 14.64
N GLY A 131 15.44 -31.58 13.85
CA GLY A 131 14.10 -32.17 13.87
C GLY A 131 13.04 -31.08 13.99
N GLY A 132 12.33 -30.77 12.92
CA GLY A 132 11.39 -29.65 12.87
C GLY A 132 10.36 -29.63 14.01
N CYS A 133 9.85 -28.44 14.32
CA CYS A 133 8.68 -28.28 15.15
C CYS A 133 7.52 -29.10 14.59
N LYS A 134 7.01 -30.08 15.36
CA LYS A 134 5.79 -30.83 15.02
C LYS A 134 4.58 -29.92 14.70
N TYR A 135 4.65 -28.65 15.10
CA TYR A 135 3.64 -27.62 14.93
C TYR A 135 3.93 -26.60 13.82
N ASP A 136 4.92 -26.82 12.95
CA ASP A 136 5.17 -25.93 11.80
C ASP A 136 4.41 -26.35 10.54
N TYR A 137 3.54 -27.37 10.64
CA TYR A 137 2.49 -27.75 9.68
C TYR A 137 2.86 -27.51 8.20
N PRO A 138 3.88 -28.24 7.67
CA PRO A 138 4.13 -28.21 6.24
C PRO A 138 2.88 -28.68 5.50
N MET A 139 2.61 -28.11 4.33
CA MET A 139 1.52 -28.52 3.46
C MET A 139 2.05 -29.12 2.15
N GLY A 140 1.19 -29.83 1.42
CA GLY A 140 1.53 -30.39 0.11
C GLY A 140 2.80 -31.24 0.09
N GLN A 141 3.71 -30.91 -0.84
CA GLN A 141 4.94 -31.69 -1.07
C GLN A 141 5.89 -31.69 0.13
N CYS A 142 5.85 -30.65 0.96
CA CYS A 142 6.66 -30.57 2.17
C CYS A 142 6.25 -31.58 3.24
N MET A 143 5.06 -32.21 3.13
CA MET A 143 4.67 -33.30 4.03
C MET A 143 5.33 -34.64 3.69
N ASP A 144 5.62 -34.86 2.40
CA ASP A 144 6.14 -36.14 1.90
C ASP A 144 7.67 -36.15 1.78
N ILE A 145 8.29 -34.97 1.75
CA ILE A 145 9.74 -34.81 1.64
C ILE A 145 10.36 -34.84 3.03
N ASP A 146 11.36 -35.71 3.21
CA ASP A 146 12.20 -35.67 4.39
C ASP A 146 13.03 -34.38 4.36
N VAL A 147 12.69 -33.44 5.25
CA VAL A 147 13.27 -32.09 5.28
C VAL A 147 14.78 -32.15 5.48
N ASP A 148 15.30 -33.23 6.08
CA ASP A 148 16.72 -33.46 6.24
C ASP A 148 17.47 -33.70 4.91
N VAL A 149 16.76 -34.04 3.83
CA VAL A 149 17.31 -34.31 2.50
C VAL A 149 17.29 -33.06 1.62
N LEU A 150 16.46 -32.07 1.94
CA LEU A 150 16.33 -30.86 1.13
C LEU A 150 17.41 -29.84 1.54
N GLU A 151 18.55 -29.89 0.84
CA GLU A 151 19.60 -28.87 0.98
C GLU A 151 19.02 -27.47 0.74
N GLY A 152 19.15 -26.58 1.72
CA GLY A 152 18.57 -25.24 1.67
C GLY A 152 17.11 -25.15 2.11
N ALA A 153 16.54 -26.18 2.72
CA ALA A 153 15.22 -26.09 3.35
C ALA A 153 15.16 -24.94 4.35
N ARG A 154 14.14 -24.10 4.20
CA ARG A 154 13.87 -22.93 5.04
C ARG A 154 12.40 -22.82 5.39
N GLY A 155 12.11 -22.11 6.48
CA GLY A 155 10.75 -21.74 6.86
C GLY A 155 10.12 -20.69 5.94
N CYS A 156 8.80 -20.68 5.86
CA CYS A 156 7.98 -19.79 5.05
C CYS A 156 7.56 -18.48 5.75
N ALA A 157 8.10 -18.15 6.92
CA ALA A 157 7.72 -16.94 7.63
C ALA A 157 7.91 -15.66 6.80
N PHE A 158 9.04 -15.55 6.09
CA PHE A 158 9.31 -14.43 5.19
C PHE A 158 8.29 -14.35 4.04
N GLU A 159 7.99 -15.50 3.43
CA GLU A 159 7.10 -15.58 2.26
C GLU A 159 5.65 -15.27 2.65
N LEU A 160 5.23 -15.72 3.83
CA LEU A 160 3.95 -15.32 4.41
C LEU A 160 3.91 -13.82 4.70
N GLU A 161 4.98 -13.27 5.27
CA GLU A 161 5.08 -11.83 5.54
C GLU A 161 4.98 -11.01 4.25
N MET A 162 5.70 -11.41 3.20
CA MET A 162 5.62 -10.78 1.88
C MET A 162 4.23 -10.94 1.26
N HIS A 163 3.61 -12.10 1.40
CA HIS A 163 2.23 -12.34 0.94
C HIS A 163 1.24 -11.37 1.62
N MET A 164 1.31 -11.23 2.94
CA MET A 164 0.43 -10.35 3.71
C MET A 164 0.72 -8.87 3.42
N THR A 165 2.00 -8.51 3.35
CA THR A 165 2.47 -7.15 3.03
C THR A 165 1.96 -6.71 1.65
N ASN A 166 2.08 -7.56 0.63
CA ASN A 166 1.60 -7.26 -0.72
C ASN A 166 0.09 -7.02 -0.78
N LYS A 167 -0.71 -7.63 0.11
CA LYS A 167 -2.15 -7.35 0.20
C LYS A 167 -2.44 -6.03 0.91
N VAL A 168 -1.74 -5.74 2.01
CA VAL A 168 -1.97 -4.53 2.81
C VAL A 168 -1.45 -3.28 2.12
N ILE A 169 -0.28 -3.35 1.47
CA ILE A 169 0.40 -2.19 0.88
C ILE A 169 -0.44 -1.55 -0.24
N VAL A 170 -1.12 -2.36 -1.05
CA VAL A 170 -2.02 -1.88 -2.12
C VAL A 170 -3.16 -1.06 -1.53
N HIS A 171 -3.76 -1.52 -0.42
CA HIS A 171 -4.82 -0.78 0.27
C HIS A 171 -4.29 0.51 0.92
N ALA A 172 -3.10 0.47 1.51
CA ALA A 172 -2.47 1.65 2.09
C ALA A 172 -2.24 2.74 1.04
N PHE A 173 -1.65 2.40 -0.12
CA PHE A 173 -1.45 3.34 -1.23
C PHE A 173 -2.77 3.85 -1.81
N PHE A 174 -3.78 2.99 -1.93
CA PHE A 174 -5.09 3.41 -2.39
C PHE A 174 -5.72 4.47 -1.49
N ILE A 175 -5.69 4.25 -0.17
CA ILE A 175 -6.22 5.21 0.82
C ILE A 175 -5.43 6.52 0.79
N MET A 176 -4.09 6.46 0.76
CA MET A 176 -3.25 7.65 0.66
C MET A 176 -3.50 8.41 -0.65
N GLY A 177 -3.67 7.71 -1.77
CA GLY A 177 -4.01 8.31 -3.06
C GLY A 177 -5.35 9.04 -3.05
N LEU A 178 -6.38 8.45 -2.43
CA LEU A 178 -7.68 9.12 -2.24
C LEU A 178 -7.55 10.39 -1.40
N SER A 179 -6.74 10.36 -0.34
CA SER A 179 -6.49 11.56 0.47
C SER A 179 -5.81 12.67 -0.34
N ALA A 180 -4.85 12.34 -1.22
CA ALA A 180 -4.20 13.31 -2.11
C ALA A 180 -5.19 13.93 -3.11
N LEU A 181 -6.12 13.14 -3.64
CA LEU A 181 -7.19 13.66 -4.52
C LEU A 181 -8.12 14.63 -3.78
N MET A 182 -8.43 14.37 -2.51
CA MET A 182 -9.20 15.30 -1.67
C MET A 182 -8.44 16.61 -1.42
N PHE A 183 -7.12 16.56 -1.21
CA PHE A 183 -6.32 17.78 -1.12
C PHE A 183 -6.30 18.55 -2.43
N ALA A 184 -6.19 17.87 -3.57
CA ALA A 184 -6.22 18.51 -4.89
C ALA A 184 -7.58 19.19 -5.16
N SER A 185 -8.69 18.55 -4.82
CA SER A 185 -10.02 19.14 -4.99
C SER A 185 -10.20 20.37 -4.09
N MET A 186 -9.69 20.33 -2.85
CA MET A 186 -9.70 21.48 -1.95
C MET A 186 -8.91 22.67 -2.51
N LEU A 187 -7.69 22.44 -3.01
CA LEU A 187 -6.87 23.48 -3.65
C LEU A 187 -7.58 24.08 -4.86
N SER A 188 -8.21 23.25 -5.70
CA SER A 188 -9.00 23.74 -6.83
C SER A 188 -10.18 24.60 -6.39
N GLY A 189 -10.85 24.23 -5.29
CA GLY A 189 -11.92 25.00 -4.67
C GLY A 189 -11.43 26.37 -4.20
N CYS A 190 -10.30 26.42 -3.48
CA CYS A 190 -9.69 27.69 -3.04
C CYS A 190 -9.33 28.60 -4.22
N CYS A 191 -8.74 28.05 -5.29
CA CYS A 191 -8.44 28.81 -6.51
C CYS A 191 -9.70 29.40 -7.15
N MET A 192 -10.80 28.62 -7.21
CA MET A 192 -12.08 29.10 -7.74
C MET A 192 -12.70 30.18 -6.85
N PHE A 193 -12.59 30.07 -5.52
CA PHE A 193 -13.06 31.11 -4.60
C PHE A 193 -12.26 32.41 -4.74
N TRP A 194 -10.93 32.34 -4.84
CA TRP A 194 -10.10 33.52 -5.06
C TRP A 194 -10.37 34.18 -6.41
N LYS A 195 -10.51 33.37 -7.46
CA LYS A 195 -10.90 33.88 -8.78
C LYS A 195 -12.21 34.65 -8.71
N ARG A 196 -13.22 34.07 -8.06
CA ARG A 196 -14.52 34.73 -7.89
C ARG A 196 -14.41 35.99 -7.04
N ALA A 197 -13.65 35.99 -5.95
CA ALA A 197 -13.47 37.17 -5.12
C ALA A 197 -12.81 38.33 -5.89
N TYR A 198 -11.90 38.02 -6.82
CA TYR A 198 -11.32 39.01 -7.73
C TYR A 198 -12.36 39.51 -8.75
N ASP A 199 -13.09 38.60 -9.39
CA ASP A 199 -14.12 38.96 -10.38
C ASP A 199 -15.33 39.71 -9.75
N ASP A 200 -15.62 39.47 -8.46
CA ASP A 200 -16.66 40.16 -7.66
C ASP A 200 -16.16 41.49 -7.05
N SER A 201 -14.88 41.84 -7.18
CA SER A 201 -14.39 43.16 -6.78
C SER A 201 -14.85 44.22 -7.80
N MET A 202 -15.60 45.22 -7.32
CA MET A 202 -16.12 46.28 -8.18
C MET A 202 -14.94 47.04 -8.79
N PRO A 203 -14.88 47.26 -10.12
CA PRO A 203 -13.74 47.93 -10.72
C PRO A 203 -13.57 49.33 -10.15
N ASP A 204 -12.34 49.74 -9.81
CA ASP A 204 -12.04 51.06 -9.23
C ASP A 204 -12.50 52.25 -10.09
N HIS A 205 -12.79 52.02 -11.38
CA HIS A 205 -13.30 53.03 -12.31
C HIS A 205 -14.81 53.26 -12.23
N VAL A 206 -15.55 52.45 -11.46
CA VAL A 206 -16.97 52.71 -11.19
C VAL A 206 -17.04 53.70 -10.03
N ASP A 207 -17.14 54.98 -10.36
CA ASP A 207 -17.26 56.09 -9.40
C ASP A 207 -18.33 55.79 -8.34
N SER A 208 -17.91 55.66 -7.09
CA SER A 208 -18.77 55.32 -5.94
C SER A 208 -19.84 56.37 -5.64
N HIS A 209 -19.79 57.53 -6.30
CA HIS A 209 -20.72 58.64 -6.13
C HIS A 209 -22.00 58.52 -6.96
N VAL A 210 -22.06 57.59 -7.93
CA VAL A 210 -23.28 57.36 -8.72
C VAL A 210 -23.93 56.05 -8.26
N PRO A 211 -25.13 56.07 -7.67
CA PRO A 211 -25.84 54.84 -7.30
C PRO A 211 -25.99 53.93 -8.52
N TRP A 212 -25.54 52.68 -8.39
CA TRP A 212 -25.72 51.70 -9.46
C TRP A 212 -27.23 51.46 -9.67
N ASP A 213 -27.76 51.97 -10.77
CA ASP A 213 -29.14 51.79 -11.18
C ASP A 213 -29.16 51.12 -12.57
N PRO A 214 -29.46 49.81 -12.65
CA PRO A 214 -29.44 49.06 -13.91
C PRO A 214 -30.56 49.48 -14.87
N PHE A 215 -31.50 50.32 -14.43
CA PHE A 215 -32.63 50.76 -15.22
C PHE A 215 -32.48 52.20 -15.75
N LYS A 216 -31.54 52.99 -15.22
CA LYS A 216 -31.39 54.42 -15.59
C LYS A 216 -30.47 54.69 -16.77
N ASN A 217 -29.54 53.78 -17.10
CA ASN A 217 -28.48 54.01 -18.09
C ASN A 217 -28.57 53.10 -19.33
N LYS A 218 -29.76 52.64 -19.72
CA LYS A 218 -29.93 51.88 -20.98
C LYS A 218 -29.49 52.68 -22.22
N ASP A 219 -29.52 54.00 -22.14
CA ASP A 219 -29.20 54.90 -23.25
C ASP A 219 -27.69 55.19 -23.38
N LEU A 220 -26.90 54.90 -22.34
CA LEU A 220 -25.43 55.05 -22.34
C LEU A 220 -24.68 53.79 -22.76
N LEU A 221 -25.34 52.62 -22.72
CA LEU A 221 -24.88 51.41 -23.41
C LEU A 221 -25.25 51.56 -24.89
N GLY A 222 -24.60 52.53 -25.53
CA GLY A 222 -24.84 52.90 -26.92
C GLY A 222 -24.97 51.66 -27.78
N GLU A 223 -26.15 51.55 -28.41
CA GLU A 223 -26.41 50.73 -29.57
C GLU A 223 -25.37 51.15 -30.63
N ASN A 224 -24.20 50.52 -30.60
CA ASN A 224 -23.07 50.88 -31.43
C ASN A 224 -23.35 50.33 -32.84
N LYS A 225 -24.19 51.07 -33.58
CA LYS A 225 -24.45 50.86 -35.00
C LYS A 225 -23.15 51.10 -35.75
N GLY A 226 -22.44 50.00 -36.00
CA GLY A 226 -21.55 49.88 -37.16
C GLY A 226 -20.25 50.66 -37.08
N THR A 227 -19.32 50.21 -36.25
CA THR A 227 -17.89 50.39 -36.56
C THR A 227 -17.25 49.03 -36.78
N LYS A 228 -16.86 48.79 -38.04
CA LYS A 228 -16.06 47.65 -38.49
C LYS A 228 -14.81 47.53 -37.62
N SER A 229 -14.84 46.61 -36.67
CA SER A 229 -13.67 46.16 -35.93
C SER A 229 -12.74 45.44 -36.91
N LYS A 230 -11.68 46.14 -37.34
CA LYS A 230 -10.50 45.51 -37.95
C LYS A 230 -9.87 44.65 -36.85
N ARG A 231 -10.09 43.33 -36.93
CA ARG A 231 -9.31 42.33 -36.20
C ARG A 231 -7.84 42.54 -36.50
N ALA A 232 -7.12 43.12 -35.54
CA ALA A 232 -5.68 42.93 -35.44
C ALA A 232 -5.45 41.44 -35.14
N GLY A 233 -4.60 40.81 -35.96
CA GLY A 233 -4.25 39.40 -35.86
C GLY A 233 -3.74 39.06 -34.47
N ARG A 234 -4.42 38.12 -33.82
CA ARG A 234 -3.89 37.41 -32.67
C ARG A 234 -3.08 36.27 -33.24
N GLU A 235 -1.76 36.39 -33.13
CA GLU A 235 -0.81 35.32 -33.44
C GLU A 235 -1.20 34.05 -32.69
N GLY A 236 -1.06 32.92 -33.39
CA GLY A 236 -1.53 31.62 -32.95
C GLY A 236 -0.79 31.14 -31.71
N GLY A 237 -1.54 30.93 -30.63
CA GLY A 237 -1.21 29.92 -29.63
C GLY A 237 -1.81 28.58 -30.08
N PRO A 238 -1.08 27.46 -29.96
CA PRO A 238 -1.55 26.16 -30.42
C PRO A 238 -2.84 25.75 -29.70
N ALA A 239 -3.84 25.37 -30.49
CA ALA A 239 -5.10 24.83 -30.01
C ALA A 239 -4.85 23.44 -29.39
N ALA A 240 -5.08 23.31 -28.09
CA ALA A 240 -5.23 22.02 -27.45
C ALA A 240 -6.63 21.48 -27.77
N THR A 241 -6.73 20.57 -28.73
CA THR A 241 -7.92 19.77 -28.99
C THR A 241 -8.03 18.68 -27.91
N LEU A 242 -9.09 18.76 -27.11
CA LEU A 242 -9.55 17.71 -26.20
C LEU A 242 -10.44 16.74 -26.99
N ASP A 243 -10.09 15.45 -26.96
CA ASP A 243 -10.85 14.35 -27.56
C ASP A 243 -12.13 14.09 -26.73
N PRO A 244 -13.28 13.71 -27.33
CA PRO A 244 -14.58 13.65 -26.66
C PRO A 244 -14.73 12.48 -25.64
N LEU A 245 -13.66 11.78 -25.30
CA LEU A 245 -13.67 10.67 -24.34
C LEU A 245 -12.97 10.95 -23.02
N GLY A 246 -12.36 12.14 -22.82
CA GLY A 246 -11.80 12.52 -21.52
C GLY A 246 -10.71 11.56 -20.99
N VAL A 247 -10.00 10.86 -21.88
CA VAL A 247 -8.88 9.99 -21.51
C VAL A 247 -7.58 10.75 -21.74
N LEU A 248 -6.79 10.88 -20.68
CA LEU A 248 -5.45 11.46 -20.74
C LEU A 248 -4.50 10.46 -21.41
N ILE A 249 -4.35 10.55 -22.74
CA ILE A 249 -3.35 9.76 -23.48
C ILE A 249 -2.00 10.45 -23.26
N MET A 250 -1.14 9.86 -22.42
CA MET A 250 0.27 10.26 -22.31
C MET A 250 0.95 10.10 -23.67
N GLY A 251 1.40 11.22 -24.24
CA GLY A 251 2.10 11.25 -25.53
C GLY A 251 3.38 10.42 -25.49
N LYS A 252 3.52 9.57 -26.51
CA LYS A 252 4.71 8.74 -26.78
C LYS A 252 5.94 9.64 -26.95
N MET A 253 6.95 9.48 -26.09
CA MET A 253 8.23 10.18 -26.23
C MET A 253 8.96 9.74 -27.51
N PRO A 254 9.40 10.65 -28.39
CA PRO A 254 10.29 10.31 -29.49
C PRO A 254 11.72 10.19 -28.95
N GLY A 255 12.31 8.99 -29.02
CA GLY A 255 13.75 8.84 -28.78
C GLY A 255 14.24 7.64 -27.96
N VAL A 256 13.52 6.52 -27.91
CA VAL A 256 14.11 5.26 -27.44
C VAL A 256 14.36 4.36 -28.64
N ASN A 257 15.63 4.24 -29.02
CA ASN A 257 16.10 3.22 -29.95
C ASN A 257 15.84 1.85 -29.32
N GLU A 258 15.07 1.01 -30.01
CA GLU A 258 14.94 -0.41 -29.66
C GLU A 258 16.31 -1.07 -29.76
N GLY A 259 16.91 -1.29 -28.58
CA GLY A 259 18.07 -2.14 -28.42
C GLY A 259 17.73 -3.56 -28.84
N LYS A 260 18.33 -3.96 -29.96
CA LYS A 260 18.44 -5.31 -30.49
C LYS A 260 18.69 -6.34 -29.38
N ILE A 261 17.72 -7.21 -29.13
CA ILE A 261 17.89 -8.41 -28.30
C ILE A 261 18.74 -9.40 -29.10
N ILE A 262 19.93 -9.71 -28.58
CA ILE A 262 20.78 -10.82 -29.03
C ILE A 262 20.46 -11.99 -28.10
N PRO A 263 20.00 -13.16 -28.60
CA PRO A 263 19.87 -14.35 -27.78
C PRO A 263 21.26 -14.90 -27.46
N MET A 264 21.54 -15.14 -26.18
CA MET A 264 22.49 -16.14 -25.70
C MET A 264 21.70 -17.27 -25.07
#